data_AF-A0A923YW52-F1
#
_entry.id   AF-A0A923YW52-F1
#
_cell.length_a   1.000
_cell.length_b   1.000
_cell.length_c   1.000
_cell.angle_alpha   90.00
_cell.angle_beta   90.00
_cell.angle_gamma   90.00
#
_symmetry.space_group_name_H-M   'P 1'
#
loop_
_entity.id
_entity.type
_entity.pdbx_description
1 polymer ?
#
loop_
_entity_poly.entity_id
_entity_poly.type
_entity_poly.pdbx_seq_one_letter_code
_entity_poly.pdbx_strand_id
1 'polypeptide(L)'
;MRKARLGILISRTGSNMAALLYASRLPDAAFEVVIVASNNPAAPGLAIAAAEGVPVFAHDHRGLARADFDALIDAELRRVGVTHVALAGYMRLLSDDFVGNWAGRMVNIHPSLLPAHKGTHVHENVLAARDTVTGATVHLVTPDLDGGPILGQIRVAVIAGDTPDTLAARVLHAEHQLYPRVVTDLVARDTRPDTLIDRVRTLALALPEAEEKLSHGAPGFFVRGGKFFAYFNANHHGDGIVALLVKTSGVEEQTSLIERDPDLYFRPAYFGPAGWIGIRLDTGDVDWGHIDDWLTRSWRASAPRRLASMPF
;
A
#
# COMPACT_ATOMS: atom_id res chain seq x y z
N MET A 1 11.39 15.12 -2.36
CA MET A 1 11.33 13.90 -1.51
C MET A 1 12.37 12.90 -2.00
N ARG A 2 12.88 12.02 -1.15
CA ARG A 2 13.77 10.93 -1.59
C ARG A 2 12.92 9.91 -2.36
N LYS A 3 13.33 9.56 -3.59
CA LYS A 3 12.62 8.55 -4.40
C LYS A 3 12.61 7.20 -3.69
N ALA A 4 11.51 6.46 -3.79
CA ALA A 4 11.47 5.07 -3.36
C ALA A 4 12.37 4.21 -4.27
N ARG A 5 12.95 3.14 -3.71
CA ARG A 5 13.86 2.26 -4.43
C ARG A 5 13.09 1.01 -4.84
N LEU A 6 12.70 0.94 -6.12
CA LEU A 6 11.88 -0.14 -6.65
C LEU A 6 12.75 -1.27 -7.21
N GLY A 7 12.52 -2.49 -6.72
CA GLY A 7 12.99 -3.72 -7.34
C GLY A 7 11.90 -4.33 -8.19
N ILE A 8 12.20 -4.74 -9.43
CA ILE A 8 11.21 -5.36 -10.32
C ILE A 8 11.55 -6.83 -10.54
N LEU A 9 10.59 -7.73 -10.31
CA LEU A 9 10.72 -9.16 -10.58
C LEU A 9 10.03 -9.53 -11.89
N ILE A 10 10.74 -10.23 -12.77
CA ILE A 10 10.23 -10.64 -14.10
C ILE A 10 10.54 -12.11 -14.41
N SER A 11 9.79 -12.73 -15.33
CA SER A 11 10.16 -14.05 -15.90
C SER A 11 10.22 -14.07 -17.44
N ARG A 12 9.72 -13.02 -18.11
CA ARG A 12 9.47 -13.00 -19.55
C ARG A 12 10.00 -11.72 -20.23
N THR A 13 9.25 -11.20 -21.20
CA THR A 13 9.63 -10.08 -22.07
C THR A 13 9.79 -8.74 -21.35
N GLY A 14 9.14 -8.56 -20.20
CA GLY A 14 9.34 -7.38 -19.34
C GLY A 14 8.70 -6.10 -19.87
N SER A 15 7.59 -6.16 -20.63
CA SER A 15 6.91 -4.96 -21.11
C SER A 15 6.36 -4.08 -19.96
N ASN A 16 5.75 -4.67 -18.93
CA ASN A 16 5.37 -3.95 -17.72
C ASN A 16 6.58 -3.41 -16.94
N MET A 17 7.70 -4.14 -16.93
CA MET A 17 8.95 -3.66 -16.35
C MET A 17 9.45 -2.41 -17.08
N ALA A 18 9.42 -2.41 -18.42
CA ALA A 18 9.80 -1.26 -19.22
C ALA A 18 8.89 -0.05 -18.95
N ALA A 19 7.58 -0.25 -18.81
CA ALA A 19 6.65 0.83 -18.45
C ALA A 19 6.99 1.47 -17.09
N LEU A 20 7.27 0.65 -16.07
CA LEU A 20 7.73 1.12 -14.75
C LEU A 20 9.09 1.84 -14.84
N LEU A 21 10.01 1.27 -15.61
CA LEU A 21 11.35 1.83 -15.83
C LEU A 21 11.25 3.23 -16.42
N TYR A 22 10.53 3.42 -17.53
CA TYR A 22 10.41 4.74 -18.16
C TYR A 22 9.69 5.76 -17.27
N ALA A 23 8.68 5.33 -16.51
CA ALA A 23 8.04 6.20 -15.52
C ALA A 23 9.04 6.66 -14.44
N SER A 24 9.97 5.79 -14.01
CA SER A 24 11.00 6.15 -13.03
C SER A 24 12.01 7.22 -13.52
N ARG A 25 12.10 7.40 -14.85
CA ARG A 25 12.99 8.38 -15.50
C ARG A 25 12.36 9.77 -15.62
N LEU A 26 11.07 9.92 -15.33
CA LEU A 26 10.43 11.24 -15.36
C LEU A 26 11.05 12.19 -14.30
N PRO A 27 11.10 13.50 -14.56
CA PRO A 27 11.72 14.47 -13.65
C PRO A 27 11.14 14.44 -12.23
N ASP A 28 9.83 14.21 -12.12
CA ASP A 28 9.04 14.18 -10.89
C ASP A 28 8.74 12.76 -10.39
N ALA A 29 9.40 11.74 -10.94
CA ALA A 29 9.12 10.35 -10.58
C ALA A 29 9.26 10.09 -9.07
N ALA A 30 8.26 9.44 -8.48
CA ALA A 30 8.25 9.12 -7.04
C ALA A 30 9.19 7.97 -6.66
N PHE A 31 9.64 7.19 -7.65
CA PHE A 31 10.55 6.06 -7.46
C PHE A 31 11.68 6.03 -8.50
N GLU A 32 12.73 5.30 -8.16
CA GLU A 32 13.82 4.86 -9.06
C GLU A 32 13.81 3.34 -9.15
N VAL A 33 14.02 2.77 -10.34
CA VAL A 33 14.26 1.32 -10.49
C VAL A 33 15.72 1.04 -10.21
N VAL A 34 15.99 0.31 -9.13
CA VAL A 34 17.37 0.05 -8.65
C VAL A 34 17.89 -1.33 -9.03
N ILE A 35 16.98 -2.26 -9.34
CA ILE A 35 17.33 -3.60 -9.79
C ILE A 35 16.17 -4.24 -10.55
N VAL A 36 16.49 -5.03 -11.57
CA VAL A 36 15.57 -5.98 -12.19
C VAL A 36 16.08 -7.39 -11.93
N ALA A 37 15.27 -8.21 -11.25
CA ALA A 37 15.61 -9.58 -10.92
C ALA A 37 14.73 -10.59 -11.66
N SER A 38 15.29 -11.77 -11.99
CA SER A 38 14.53 -12.82 -12.67
C SER A 38 14.85 -14.22 -12.16
N ASN A 39 13.82 -15.07 -12.14
CA ASN A 39 13.92 -16.52 -11.97
C ASN A 39 14.28 -17.28 -13.25
N ASN A 40 14.47 -16.56 -14.35
CA ASN A 40 14.88 -17.10 -15.64
C ASN A 40 16.04 -16.25 -16.19
N PRO A 41 17.29 -16.75 -16.15
CA PRO A 41 18.45 -16.04 -16.70
C PRO A 41 18.34 -15.69 -18.18
N ALA A 42 17.48 -16.37 -18.94
CA ALA A 42 17.22 -16.10 -20.35
C ALA A 42 16.00 -15.19 -20.59
N ALA A 43 15.42 -14.59 -19.55
CA ALA A 43 14.27 -13.69 -19.70
C ALA A 43 14.64 -12.48 -20.59
N PRO A 44 13.95 -12.25 -21.72
CA PRO A 44 14.31 -11.18 -22.64
C PRO A 44 14.27 -9.78 -21.99
N GLY A 45 13.42 -9.58 -20.97
CA GLY A 45 13.36 -8.31 -20.25
C GLY A 45 14.65 -7.92 -19.51
N LEU A 46 15.53 -8.88 -19.19
CA LEU A 46 16.83 -8.58 -18.57
C LEU A 46 17.74 -7.78 -19.53
N ALA A 47 17.71 -8.10 -20.82
CA ALA A 47 18.49 -7.37 -21.82
C ALA A 47 18.02 -5.92 -21.96
N ILE A 48 16.71 -5.68 -21.85
CA ILE A 48 16.12 -4.33 -21.85
C ILE A 48 16.63 -3.53 -20.64
N ALA A 49 16.53 -4.11 -19.43
CA ALA A 49 16.98 -3.45 -18.21
C ALA A 49 18.48 -3.11 -18.24
N ALA A 50 19.31 -4.05 -18.70
CA ALA A 50 20.75 -3.85 -18.83
C ALA A 50 21.10 -2.75 -19.86
N ALA A 51 20.41 -2.72 -21.01
CA ALA A 51 20.60 -1.68 -22.02
C ALA A 51 20.26 -0.27 -21.50
N GLU A 52 19.31 -0.18 -20.57
CA GLU A 52 18.89 1.05 -19.90
C GLU A 52 19.72 1.38 -18.63
N GLY A 53 20.83 0.66 -18.43
CA GLY A 53 21.78 0.89 -17.34
C GLY A 53 21.27 0.50 -15.96
N VAL A 54 20.24 -0.34 -15.86
CA VAL A 54 19.73 -0.85 -14.58
C VAL A 54 20.45 -2.14 -14.21
N PRO A 55 20.94 -2.27 -12.95
CA PRO A 55 21.49 -3.52 -12.46
C PRO A 55 20.52 -4.69 -12.64
N VAL A 56 21.03 -5.82 -13.13
CA VAL A 56 20.26 -7.04 -13.30
C VAL A 56 20.79 -8.16 -12.40
N PHE A 57 19.88 -8.93 -11.84
CA PHE A 57 20.19 -10.19 -11.16
C PHE A 57 19.34 -11.31 -11.76
N ALA A 58 19.93 -12.45 -12.05
CA ALA A 58 19.14 -13.59 -12.48
C ALA A 58 19.73 -14.89 -11.99
N HIS A 59 18.84 -15.79 -11.57
CA HIS A 59 19.21 -17.13 -11.16
C HIS A 59 18.13 -18.10 -11.66
N ASP A 60 18.54 -19.27 -12.15
CA ASP A 60 17.59 -20.30 -12.53
C ASP A 60 16.98 -20.90 -11.25
N HIS A 61 15.66 -20.88 -11.15
CA HIS A 61 14.95 -21.43 -10.00
C HIS A 61 14.79 -22.95 -10.07
N ARG A 62 15.06 -23.58 -11.22
CA ARG A 62 14.88 -25.03 -11.40
C ARG A 62 15.83 -25.81 -10.50
N GLY A 63 15.28 -26.78 -9.78
CA GLY A 63 16.03 -27.63 -8.86
C GLY A 63 16.25 -27.03 -7.47
N LEU A 64 15.77 -25.80 -7.21
CA LEU A 64 15.81 -25.18 -5.89
C LEU A 64 14.45 -25.26 -5.20
N ALA A 65 14.47 -25.48 -3.89
CA ALA A 65 13.26 -25.38 -3.09
C ALA A 65 12.71 -23.95 -3.14
N ARG A 66 11.40 -23.81 -2.87
CA ARG A 66 10.72 -22.52 -3.03
C ARG A 66 11.39 -21.42 -2.20
N ALA A 67 11.53 -21.70 -0.91
CA ALA A 67 12.10 -20.81 0.10
C ALA A 67 13.57 -20.46 -0.18
N ASP A 68 14.39 -21.42 -0.60
CA ASP A 68 15.82 -21.19 -0.86
C ASP A 68 16.03 -20.16 -1.97
N PHE A 69 15.26 -20.29 -3.06
CA PHE A 69 15.31 -19.33 -4.16
C PHE A 69 14.80 -17.94 -3.74
N ASP A 70 13.70 -17.89 -2.99
CA ASP A 70 13.12 -16.62 -2.54
C ASP A 70 14.08 -15.89 -1.59
N ALA A 71 14.84 -16.63 -0.77
CA ALA A 71 15.88 -16.08 0.10
C ALA A 71 17.04 -15.46 -0.71
N LEU A 72 17.43 -16.06 -1.84
CA LEU A 72 18.45 -15.49 -2.74
C LEU A 72 17.98 -14.16 -3.33
N ILE A 73 16.73 -14.10 -3.79
CA ILE A 73 16.14 -12.87 -4.33
C ILE A 73 16.02 -11.81 -3.23
N ASP A 74 15.52 -12.16 -2.05
CA ASP A 74 15.38 -11.24 -0.92
C ASP A 74 16.73 -10.63 -0.51
N ALA A 75 17.77 -11.46 -0.38
CA ALA A 75 19.11 -11.01 -0.04
C ALA A 75 19.63 -9.98 -1.05
N GLU A 76 19.43 -10.23 -2.35
CA GLU A 76 19.88 -9.32 -3.40
C GLU A 76 19.08 -8.01 -3.41
N LEU A 77 17.76 -8.07 -3.27
CA LEU A 77 16.91 -6.88 -3.14
C LEU A 77 17.33 -6.01 -1.95
N ARG A 78 17.61 -6.62 -0.79
CA ARG A 78 18.08 -5.91 0.40
C ARG A 78 19.47 -5.33 0.23
N ARG A 79 20.39 -6.07 -0.41
CA ARG A 79 21.77 -5.63 -0.65
C ARG A 79 21.83 -4.31 -1.41
N VAL A 80 20.92 -4.10 -2.36
CA VAL A 80 20.83 -2.86 -3.16
C VAL A 80 19.84 -1.83 -2.58
N GLY A 81 19.30 -2.10 -1.39
CA GLY A 81 18.44 -1.18 -0.64
C GLY A 81 17.05 -0.99 -1.25
N VAL A 82 16.46 -2.02 -1.86
CA VAL A 82 15.07 -1.99 -2.33
C VAL A 82 14.13 -1.67 -1.16
N THR A 83 13.17 -0.77 -1.40
CA THR A 83 12.09 -0.45 -0.45
C THR A 83 10.75 -1.00 -0.88
N HIS A 84 10.53 -1.20 -2.18
CA HIS A 84 9.28 -1.74 -2.74
C HIS A 84 9.57 -2.74 -3.86
N VAL A 85 8.72 -3.74 -4.02
CA VAL A 85 8.85 -4.79 -5.03
C VAL A 85 7.66 -4.76 -5.99
N ALA A 86 7.92 -4.76 -7.28
CA ALA A 86 6.90 -4.89 -8.32
C ALA A 86 7.06 -6.22 -9.07
N LEU A 87 5.99 -7.02 -9.12
CA LEU A 87 5.92 -8.24 -9.91
C LEU A 87 5.39 -7.89 -11.31
N ALA A 88 6.26 -7.96 -12.32
CA ALA A 88 5.93 -7.63 -13.70
C ALA A 88 6.04 -8.88 -14.60
N GLY A 89 4.99 -9.70 -14.60
CA GLY A 89 4.99 -10.99 -15.30
C GLY A 89 5.93 -12.01 -14.67
N TYR A 90 5.96 -12.06 -13.34
CA TYR A 90 6.72 -13.02 -12.56
C TYR A 90 5.92 -14.33 -12.42
N MET A 91 6.38 -15.39 -13.09
CA MET A 91 5.63 -16.64 -13.30
C MET A 91 5.95 -17.71 -12.24
N ARG A 92 6.19 -17.31 -11.00
CA ARG A 92 6.55 -18.23 -9.92
C ARG A 92 5.82 -17.85 -8.64
N LEU A 93 5.23 -18.85 -8.00
CA LEU A 93 4.65 -18.69 -6.66
C LEU A 93 5.75 -18.34 -5.66
N LEU A 94 5.47 -17.34 -4.83
CA LEU A 94 6.35 -16.88 -3.75
C LEU A 94 6.02 -17.63 -2.46
N SER A 95 7.00 -17.83 -1.59
CA SER A 95 6.76 -18.32 -0.23
C SER A 95 6.05 -17.27 0.63
N ASP A 96 5.28 -17.72 1.61
CA ASP A 96 4.60 -16.86 2.58
C ASP A 96 5.59 -15.98 3.35
N ASP A 97 6.77 -16.52 3.70
CA ASP A 97 7.84 -15.77 4.36
C ASP A 97 8.35 -14.62 3.49
N PHE A 98 8.55 -14.86 2.19
CA PHE A 98 8.99 -13.82 1.27
C PHE A 98 7.91 -12.75 1.11
N VAL A 99 6.65 -13.13 0.95
CA VAL A 99 5.54 -12.18 0.87
C VAL A 99 5.41 -11.37 2.17
N GLY A 100 5.51 -12.02 3.33
CA GLY A 100 5.46 -11.38 4.65
C GLY A 100 6.57 -10.35 4.86
N ASN A 101 7.80 -10.64 4.42
CA ASN A 101 8.94 -9.72 4.50
C ASN A 101 8.73 -8.40 3.71
N TRP A 102 7.87 -8.45 2.68
CA TRP A 102 7.55 -7.32 1.81
C TRP A 102 6.08 -6.87 1.94
N ALA A 103 5.39 -7.27 3.01
CA ALA A 103 3.99 -6.91 3.25
C ALA A 103 3.78 -5.40 3.17
N GLY A 104 2.70 -4.99 2.49
CA GLY A 104 2.39 -3.58 2.22
C GLY A 104 3.31 -2.87 1.21
N ARG A 105 4.37 -3.52 0.74
CA ARG A 105 5.39 -2.95 -0.16
C ARG A 105 5.64 -3.78 -1.43
N MET A 106 4.91 -4.86 -1.61
CA MET A 106 4.96 -5.71 -2.80
C MET A 106 3.66 -5.59 -3.58
N VAL A 107 3.76 -5.32 -4.88
CA VAL A 107 2.62 -5.14 -5.77
C VAL A 107 2.71 -6.04 -6.99
N ASN A 108 1.56 -6.51 -7.44
CA ASN A 108 1.42 -7.28 -8.66
C ASN A 108 0.40 -6.61 -9.59
N ILE A 109 0.60 -6.78 -10.90
CA ILE A 109 -0.41 -6.48 -11.91
C ILE A 109 -0.98 -7.77 -12.47
N HIS A 110 -2.31 -7.85 -12.53
CA HIS A 110 -3.06 -8.99 -12.99
C HIS A 110 -3.98 -8.61 -14.16
N PRO A 111 -4.03 -9.38 -15.27
CA PRO A 111 -4.71 -9.01 -16.51
C PRO A 111 -6.24 -9.23 -16.49
N SER A 112 -6.89 -9.02 -15.33
CA SER A 112 -8.34 -9.04 -15.19
C SER A 112 -8.85 -7.94 -14.26
N LEU A 113 -10.17 -7.80 -14.16
CA LEU A 113 -10.83 -7.07 -13.08
C LEU A 113 -11.05 -8.01 -11.88
N LEU A 114 -10.06 -8.13 -11.00
CA LEU A 114 -10.19 -8.91 -9.77
C LEU A 114 -11.42 -8.45 -8.97
N PRO A 115 -12.15 -9.37 -8.31
CA PRO A 115 -11.80 -10.79 -8.08
C PRO A 115 -12.11 -11.75 -9.25
N ALA A 116 -12.60 -11.27 -10.41
CA ALA A 116 -12.90 -12.13 -11.54
C ALA A 116 -11.62 -12.68 -12.20
N HIS A 117 -11.68 -13.90 -12.75
CA HIS A 117 -10.61 -14.54 -13.54
C HIS A 117 -9.21 -14.52 -12.89
N LYS A 118 -9.09 -15.05 -11.67
CA LYS A 118 -7.81 -15.28 -10.99
C LYS A 118 -6.93 -16.31 -11.70
N GLY A 119 -5.62 -16.25 -11.48
CA GLY A 119 -4.68 -17.25 -11.99
C GLY A 119 -4.34 -17.09 -13.48
N THR A 120 -4.14 -18.21 -14.18
CA THR A 120 -3.59 -18.22 -15.56
C THR A 120 -4.68 -18.33 -16.63
N HIS A 121 -4.32 -18.09 -17.90
CA HIS A 121 -5.23 -18.18 -19.06
C HIS A 121 -6.44 -17.23 -18.95
N VAL A 122 -6.18 -16.04 -18.41
CA VAL A 122 -7.21 -15.06 -18.08
C VAL A 122 -8.01 -14.65 -19.32
N HIS A 123 -7.35 -14.39 -20.44
CA HIS A 123 -8.01 -13.92 -21.66
C HIS A 123 -8.88 -15.00 -22.30
N GLU A 124 -8.42 -16.25 -22.28
CA GLU A 124 -9.21 -17.41 -22.70
C GLU A 124 -10.47 -17.55 -21.84
N ASN A 125 -10.32 -17.41 -20.51
CA ASN A 125 -11.44 -17.51 -19.57
C ASN A 125 -12.47 -16.39 -19.75
N VAL A 126 -12.01 -15.15 -19.95
CA VAL A 126 -12.86 -13.98 -20.24
C VAL A 126 -13.70 -14.20 -21.50
N LEU A 127 -13.06 -14.68 -22.58
CA LEU A 127 -13.75 -14.94 -23.84
C LEU A 127 -14.72 -16.13 -23.74
N ALA A 128 -14.33 -17.19 -23.04
CA ALA A 128 -15.18 -18.35 -22.79
C ALA A 128 -16.43 -17.98 -21.95
N ALA A 129 -16.26 -17.08 -20.98
CA ALA A 129 -17.35 -16.53 -20.17
C ALA A 129 -18.26 -15.55 -20.94
N ARG A 130 -17.84 -15.12 -22.14
CA ARG A 130 -18.54 -14.13 -22.98
C ARG A 130 -18.70 -12.78 -22.28
N ASP A 131 -17.71 -12.41 -21.48
CA ASP A 131 -17.70 -11.10 -20.83
C ASP A 131 -17.61 -10.01 -21.90
N THR A 132 -18.31 -8.90 -21.66
CA THR A 132 -18.26 -7.71 -22.52
C THR A 132 -17.19 -6.71 -22.05
N VAL A 133 -16.67 -6.90 -20.83
CA VAL A 133 -15.66 -6.05 -20.20
C VAL A 133 -14.70 -6.91 -19.39
N THR A 134 -13.41 -6.65 -19.55
CA THR A 134 -12.33 -7.12 -18.66
C THR A 134 -11.47 -5.93 -18.26
N GLY A 135 -10.20 -6.12 -17.90
CA GLY A 135 -9.33 -5.03 -17.51
C GLY A 135 -7.99 -5.52 -16.98
N ALA A 136 -7.33 -4.64 -16.23
CA ALA A 136 -6.19 -4.98 -15.41
C ALA A 136 -6.40 -4.47 -13.98
N THR A 137 -5.81 -5.18 -13.03
CA THR A 137 -5.83 -4.84 -11.61
C THR A 137 -4.41 -4.76 -11.08
N VAL A 138 -4.08 -3.68 -10.38
CA VAL A 138 -2.89 -3.62 -9.52
C VAL A 138 -3.33 -3.82 -8.09
N HIS A 139 -2.68 -4.75 -7.38
CA HIS A 139 -3.02 -5.09 -6.01
C HIS A 139 -1.75 -5.32 -5.18
N LEU A 140 -1.88 -5.20 -3.86
CA LEU A 140 -0.85 -5.64 -2.93
C LEU A 140 -0.76 -7.18 -2.98
N VAL A 141 0.45 -7.70 -2.86
CA VAL A 141 0.67 -9.14 -2.76
C VAL A 141 0.46 -9.60 -1.32
N THR A 142 -0.38 -10.60 -1.14
CA THR A 142 -0.59 -11.34 0.11
C THR A 142 -0.32 -12.83 -0.16
N PRO A 143 -0.23 -13.68 0.88
CA PRO A 143 -0.09 -15.12 0.69
C PRO A 143 -1.24 -15.74 -0.12
N ASP A 144 -2.42 -15.12 -0.09
CA ASP A 144 -3.57 -15.52 -0.89
C ASP A 144 -3.39 -15.13 -2.36
N LEU A 145 -3.49 -16.12 -3.25
CA LEU A 145 -3.36 -15.92 -4.69
C LEU A 145 -4.37 -14.87 -5.22
N ASP A 146 -3.83 -13.82 -5.83
CA ASP A 146 -4.57 -12.67 -6.36
C ASP A 146 -5.64 -12.16 -5.37
N GLY A 147 -5.32 -12.21 -4.07
CA GLY A 147 -6.26 -11.98 -2.97
C GLY A 147 -6.00 -10.71 -2.16
N GLY A 148 -4.90 -10.01 -2.41
CA GLY A 148 -4.56 -8.82 -1.65
C GLY A 148 -5.38 -7.57 -2.02
N PRO A 149 -5.31 -6.52 -1.17
CA PRO A 149 -6.03 -5.28 -1.40
C PRO A 149 -5.80 -4.67 -2.79
N ILE A 150 -6.89 -4.32 -3.47
CA ILE A 150 -6.86 -3.68 -4.78
C ILE A 150 -6.42 -2.22 -4.62
N LEU A 151 -5.37 -1.82 -5.33
CA LEU A 151 -4.85 -0.46 -5.34
C LEU A 151 -5.36 0.36 -6.54
N GLY A 152 -5.71 -0.32 -7.63
CA GLY A 152 -6.30 0.33 -8.80
C GLY A 152 -6.72 -0.66 -9.88
N GLN A 153 -7.72 -0.26 -10.66
CA GLN A 153 -8.22 -1.03 -11.80
C GLN A 153 -8.42 -0.14 -13.02
N ILE A 154 -8.34 -0.75 -14.19
CA ILE A 154 -8.68 -0.12 -15.46
C ILE A 154 -9.53 -1.09 -16.28
N ARG A 155 -10.65 -0.59 -16.82
CA ARG A 155 -11.60 -1.39 -17.60
C ARG A 155 -11.21 -1.37 -19.08
N VAL A 156 -11.36 -2.52 -19.73
CA VAL A 156 -11.07 -2.73 -21.15
C VAL A 156 -12.27 -3.45 -21.77
N ALA A 157 -12.79 -2.92 -22.88
CA ALA A 157 -13.88 -3.56 -23.60
C ALA A 157 -13.40 -4.86 -24.28
N VAL A 158 -14.25 -5.89 -24.26
CA VAL A 158 -14.09 -7.09 -25.07
C VAL A 158 -14.87 -6.87 -26.36
N ILE A 159 -14.18 -6.93 -27.50
CA ILE A 159 -14.74 -6.61 -28.82
C ILE A 159 -15.18 -7.91 -29.50
N ALA A 160 -16.30 -7.85 -30.22
CA ALA A 160 -16.77 -8.98 -31.01
C ALA A 160 -15.68 -9.45 -32.00
N GLY A 161 -15.34 -10.73 -31.94
CA GLY A 161 -14.29 -11.33 -32.76
C GLY A 161 -12.89 -11.31 -32.14
N ASP A 162 -12.74 -10.86 -30.88
CA ASP A 162 -11.47 -10.96 -30.18
C ASP A 162 -10.97 -12.40 -30.07
N THR A 163 -9.66 -12.56 -30.24
CA THR A 163 -8.90 -13.75 -29.83
C THR A 163 -8.22 -13.46 -28.49
N PRO A 164 -7.71 -14.50 -27.79
CA PRO A 164 -6.92 -14.29 -26.57
C PRO A 164 -5.77 -13.30 -26.80
N ASP A 165 -5.08 -13.39 -27.94
CA ASP A 165 -3.95 -12.51 -28.27
C ASP A 165 -4.37 -11.06 -28.53
N THR A 166 -5.46 -10.82 -29.27
CA THR A 166 -5.92 -9.44 -29.54
C THR A 166 -6.43 -8.78 -28.25
N LEU A 167 -7.11 -9.55 -27.40
CA LEU A 167 -7.55 -9.09 -26.09
C LEU A 167 -6.36 -8.84 -25.16
N ALA A 168 -5.38 -9.75 -25.11
CA ALA A 168 -4.17 -9.61 -24.32
C ALA A 168 -3.39 -8.35 -24.70
N ALA A 169 -3.22 -8.08 -25.99
CA ALA A 169 -2.55 -6.87 -26.48
C ALA A 169 -3.27 -5.60 -26.03
N ARG A 170 -4.61 -5.59 -26.06
CA ARG A 170 -5.41 -4.45 -25.60
C ARG A 170 -5.31 -4.25 -24.09
N VAL A 171 -5.39 -5.33 -23.31
CA VAL A 171 -5.22 -5.28 -21.85
C VAL A 171 -3.82 -4.81 -21.49
N LEU A 172 -2.78 -5.26 -22.21
CA LEU A 172 -1.40 -4.87 -21.98
C LEU A 172 -1.17 -3.35 -22.09
N HIS A 173 -1.83 -2.68 -23.04
CA HIS A 173 -1.80 -1.21 -23.09
C HIS A 173 -2.39 -0.56 -21.84
N ALA A 174 -3.48 -1.12 -21.32
CA ALA A 174 -4.11 -0.64 -20.10
C ALA A 174 -3.23 -0.91 -18.87
N GLU A 175 -2.52 -2.04 -18.84
CA GLU A 175 -1.51 -2.35 -17.82
C GLU A 175 -0.38 -1.32 -17.79
N HIS A 176 0.16 -0.96 -18.95
CA HIS A 176 1.25 0.03 -19.05
C HIS A 176 0.84 1.42 -18.56
N GLN A 177 -0.45 1.75 -18.64
CA GLN A 177 -0.99 3.00 -18.09
C GLN A 177 -1.26 2.90 -16.59
N LEU A 178 -1.83 1.77 -16.14
CA LEU A 178 -2.25 1.59 -14.77
C LEU A 178 -1.07 1.38 -13.83
N TYR A 179 -0.13 0.50 -14.19
CA TYR A 179 0.88 0.04 -13.26
C TYR A 179 1.78 1.15 -12.73
N PRO A 180 2.38 2.00 -13.58
CA PRO A 180 3.28 3.04 -13.10
C PRO A 180 2.56 4.11 -12.28
N ARG A 181 1.31 4.43 -12.62
CA ARG A 181 0.49 5.37 -11.83
C ARG A 181 0.25 4.83 -10.43
N VAL A 182 -0.25 3.59 -10.32
CA VAL A 182 -0.55 2.99 -9.02
C VAL A 182 0.70 2.80 -8.16
N VAL A 183 1.84 2.42 -8.77
CA VAL A 183 3.11 2.35 -8.04
C VAL A 183 3.55 3.73 -7.57
N THR A 184 3.41 4.77 -8.40
CA THR A 184 3.70 6.16 -8.02
C THR A 184 2.86 6.58 -6.83
N ASP A 185 1.56 6.33 -6.88
CA ASP A 185 0.64 6.65 -5.78
C ASP A 185 1.04 5.89 -4.51
N LEU A 186 1.27 4.57 -4.61
CA LEU A 186 1.67 3.73 -3.47
C LEU A 186 2.95 4.22 -2.79
N VAL A 187 4.00 4.49 -3.56
CA VAL A 187 5.30 4.88 -2.96
C VAL A 187 5.32 6.33 -2.48
N ALA A 188 4.38 7.16 -2.96
CA ALA A 188 4.17 8.52 -2.46
C ALA A 188 3.39 8.54 -1.13
N ARG A 189 2.72 7.44 -0.75
CA ARG A 189 2.05 7.33 0.56
C ARG A 189 3.09 7.44 1.66
N ASP A 190 2.96 8.45 2.51
CA ASP A 190 3.86 8.60 3.66
C ASP A 190 3.28 7.87 4.87
N THR A 191 3.77 6.66 5.12
CA THR A 191 3.36 5.82 6.26
C THR A 191 4.34 5.88 7.43
N ARG A 192 5.36 6.74 7.37
CA ARG A 192 6.38 6.81 8.42
C ARG A 192 5.80 7.46 9.67
N PRO A 193 6.02 6.88 10.87
CA PRO A 193 5.53 7.45 12.11
C PRO A 193 5.92 8.93 12.30
N ASP A 194 7.18 9.28 12.01
CA ASP A 194 7.72 10.62 12.23
C ASP A 194 7.04 11.70 11.37
N THR A 195 6.61 11.37 10.15
CA THR A 195 5.90 12.32 9.29
C THR A 195 4.41 12.34 9.57
N LEU A 196 3.83 11.20 9.91
CA LEU A 196 2.44 11.09 10.34
C LEU A 196 2.19 11.89 11.63
N ILE A 197 3.09 11.83 12.62
CA ILE A 197 2.97 12.64 13.84
C ILE A 197 3.06 14.14 13.53
N ASP A 198 3.91 14.57 12.62
CA ASP A 198 4.03 16.01 12.29
C ASP A 198 2.75 16.56 11.67
N ARG A 199 2.05 15.75 10.87
CA ARG A 199 0.72 16.08 10.33
C ARG A 199 -0.34 16.12 11.43
N VAL A 200 -0.35 15.13 12.32
CA VAL A 200 -1.24 15.10 13.49
C VAL A 200 -0.99 16.32 14.39
N ARG A 201 0.27 16.68 14.66
CA ARG A 201 0.66 17.87 15.45
C ARG A 201 0.11 19.14 14.81
N THR A 202 0.25 19.28 13.49
CA THR A 202 -0.24 20.44 12.75
C THR A 202 -1.73 20.65 12.98
N LEU A 203 -2.53 19.59 12.89
CA LEU A 203 -3.99 19.65 13.10
C LEU A 203 -4.34 19.82 14.59
N ALA A 204 -3.76 18.99 15.46
CA ALA A 204 -4.10 18.98 16.88
C ALA A 204 -3.71 20.28 17.60
N LEU A 205 -2.57 20.89 17.25
CA LEU A 205 -2.11 22.13 17.86
C LEU A 205 -2.73 23.39 17.23
N ALA A 206 -3.46 23.26 16.11
CA ALA A 206 -4.29 24.33 15.58
C ALA A 206 -5.57 24.54 16.42
N LEU A 207 -5.96 23.54 17.22
CA LEU A 207 -7.14 23.62 18.09
C LEU A 207 -6.89 24.58 19.27
N PRO A 208 -7.91 25.33 19.73
CA PRO A 208 -7.72 26.33 20.77
C PRO A 208 -7.20 25.75 22.09
N GLU A 209 -6.18 26.40 22.64
CA GLU A 209 -5.53 26.00 23.89
C GLU A 209 -5.05 24.55 23.90
N ALA A 210 -4.78 23.94 22.73
CA ALA A 210 -4.18 22.62 22.66
C ALA A 210 -2.69 22.67 22.98
N GLU A 211 -2.22 21.71 23.76
CA GLU A 211 -0.81 21.52 24.11
C GLU A 211 -0.41 20.05 23.91
N GLU A 212 0.87 19.84 23.63
CA GLU A 212 1.48 18.52 23.52
C GLU A 212 2.35 18.22 24.74
N LYS A 213 2.30 16.98 25.22
CA LYS A 213 3.32 16.43 26.11
C LYS A 213 3.55 14.96 25.81
N LEU A 214 4.76 14.48 26.08
CA LEU A 214 5.02 13.05 26.10
C LEU A 214 4.31 12.41 27.30
N SER A 215 3.66 11.29 27.06
CA SER A 215 3.09 10.43 28.09
C SER A 215 3.39 9.00 27.68
N HIS A 216 3.99 8.21 28.57
CA HIS A 216 4.40 6.82 28.28
C HIS A 216 5.23 6.66 26.98
N GLY A 217 6.04 7.67 26.65
CA GLY A 217 6.93 7.63 25.48
C GLY A 217 6.29 8.02 24.15
N ALA A 218 4.99 8.32 24.12
CA ALA A 218 4.31 8.79 22.90
C ALA A 218 3.69 10.19 23.06
N PRO A 219 3.54 10.95 21.96
CA PRO A 219 2.90 12.27 21.97
C PRO A 219 1.42 12.20 22.37
N GLY A 220 1.06 12.93 23.42
CA GLY A 220 -0.33 13.12 23.83
C GLY A 220 -0.72 14.59 23.78
N PHE A 221 -1.94 14.85 23.28
CA PHE A 221 -2.49 16.19 23.10
C PHE A 221 -3.62 16.43 24.10
N PHE A 222 -3.57 17.57 24.79
CA PHE A 222 -4.52 17.93 25.84
C PHE A 222 -4.92 19.40 25.73
N VAL A 223 -6.09 19.73 26.24
CA VAL A 223 -6.51 21.14 26.40
C VAL A 223 -5.76 21.70 27.61
N ARG A 224 -5.18 22.90 27.51
CA ARG A 224 -4.44 23.57 28.60
C ARG A 224 -5.20 23.50 29.92
N GLY A 225 -4.55 22.98 30.97
CA GLY A 225 -5.16 22.78 32.29
C GLY A 225 -6.30 21.75 32.33
N GLY A 226 -6.53 21.03 31.25
CA GLY A 226 -7.64 20.11 31.02
C GLY A 226 -7.20 18.67 30.72
N LYS A 227 -8.09 17.93 30.04
CA LYS A 227 -7.91 16.50 29.75
C LYS A 227 -7.26 16.28 28.39
N PHE A 228 -6.60 15.13 28.24
CA PHE A 228 -6.20 14.63 26.93
C PHE A 228 -7.42 14.45 26.02
N PHE A 229 -7.25 14.81 24.77
CA PHE A 229 -8.22 14.60 23.70
C PHE A 229 -7.65 13.76 22.56
N ALA A 230 -6.34 13.69 22.40
CA ALA A 230 -5.74 12.83 21.39
C ALA A 230 -4.43 12.24 21.89
N TYR A 231 -4.08 11.10 21.32
CA TYR A 231 -2.83 10.41 21.64
C TYR A 231 -2.31 9.70 20.39
N PHE A 232 -1.07 9.95 20.04
CA PHE A 232 -0.44 9.32 18.89
C PHE A 232 0.20 8.01 19.32
N ASN A 233 -0.04 6.96 18.55
CA ASN A 233 0.48 5.65 18.80
C ASN A 233 1.32 5.19 17.60
N ALA A 234 2.53 4.71 17.85
CA ALA A 234 3.40 4.13 16.84
C ALA A 234 4.07 2.89 17.40
N ASN A 235 3.68 1.72 16.88
CA ASN A 235 4.23 0.41 17.23
C ASN A 235 4.12 0.09 18.73
N HIS A 236 2.93 0.29 19.32
CA HIS A 236 2.71 -0.01 20.74
C HIS A 236 2.89 -1.51 20.98
N HIS A 237 3.74 -1.91 21.91
CA HIS A 237 4.02 -3.32 22.20
C HIS A 237 4.51 -4.16 21.01
N GLY A 238 5.05 -3.53 19.95
CA GLY A 238 5.52 -4.27 18.79
C GLY A 238 4.41 -4.71 17.82
N ASP A 239 3.22 -4.13 17.91
CA ASP A 239 2.08 -4.45 17.04
C ASP A 239 2.24 -3.94 15.58
N GLY A 240 3.24 -3.08 15.33
CA GLY A 240 3.49 -2.48 14.03
C GLY A 240 2.49 -1.40 13.61
N ILE A 241 1.55 -1.02 14.48
CA ILE A 241 0.44 -0.12 14.12
C ILE A 241 0.82 1.34 14.38
N VAL A 242 0.61 2.20 13.39
CA VAL A 242 0.62 3.66 13.58
C VAL A 242 -0.81 4.17 13.58
N ALA A 243 -1.24 4.83 14.65
CA ALA A 243 -2.62 5.24 14.83
C ALA A 243 -2.77 6.53 15.62
N LEU A 244 -3.86 7.24 15.37
CA LEU A 244 -4.36 8.30 16.22
C LEU A 244 -5.46 7.75 17.13
N LEU A 245 -5.32 7.97 18.44
CA LEU A 245 -6.34 7.62 19.42
C LEU A 245 -7.13 8.87 19.79
N VAL A 246 -8.45 8.80 19.66
CA VAL A 246 -9.40 9.89 19.94
C VAL A 246 -10.61 9.38 20.72
N LYS A 247 -11.36 10.29 21.34
CA LYS A 247 -12.60 9.98 22.05
C LYS A 247 -13.77 9.86 21.08
N THR A 248 -14.57 8.83 21.28
CA THR A 248 -15.93 8.75 20.73
C THR A 248 -16.94 9.31 21.74
N SER A 249 -18.21 9.41 21.34
CA SER A 249 -19.31 9.72 22.25
C SER A 249 -19.58 8.63 23.30
N GLY A 250 -19.11 7.40 23.06
CA GLY A 250 -19.25 6.28 23.97
C GLY A 250 -18.93 4.93 23.31
N VAL A 251 -18.98 3.86 24.11
CA VAL A 251 -18.62 2.49 23.67
C VAL A 251 -19.52 1.98 22.54
N GLU A 252 -20.78 2.43 22.46
CA GLU A 252 -21.70 2.06 21.39
C GLU A 252 -21.23 2.60 20.02
N GLU A 253 -20.90 3.89 19.94
CA GLU A 253 -20.36 4.49 18.70
C GLU A 253 -19.02 3.85 18.32
N GLN A 254 -18.13 3.63 19.30
CA GLN A 254 -16.87 2.92 19.09
C GLN A 254 -17.09 1.53 18.47
N THR A 255 -18.03 0.75 18.99
CA THR A 255 -18.29 -0.62 18.53
C THR A 255 -18.84 -0.61 17.11
N SER A 256 -19.81 0.27 16.82
CA SER A 256 -20.39 0.42 15.48
C SER A 256 -19.37 0.83 14.42
N LEU A 257 -18.43 1.72 14.76
CA LEU A 257 -17.36 2.13 13.84
C LEU A 257 -16.41 0.97 13.50
N ILE A 258 -16.02 0.17 14.50
CA ILE A 258 -15.15 -0.99 14.30
C ILE A 258 -15.83 -2.06 13.45
N GLU A 259 -17.12 -2.33 13.70
CA GLU A 259 -17.88 -3.30 12.90
C GLU A 259 -18.04 -2.86 11.44
N ARG A 260 -18.16 -1.54 11.22
CA ARG A 260 -18.33 -0.97 9.88
C ARG A 260 -17.04 -0.99 9.06
N ASP A 261 -15.91 -0.71 9.70
CA ASP A 261 -14.60 -0.65 9.05
C ASP A 261 -13.50 -1.17 9.99
N PRO A 262 -13.34 -2.49 10.10
CA PRO A 262 -12.38 -3.12 11.01
C PRO A 262 -10.93 -2.97 10.53
N ASP A 263 -10.71 -2.56 9.29
CA ASP A 263 -9.37 -2.31 8.74
C ASP A 263 -8.84 -0.93 9.14
N LEU A 264 -9.74 0.05 9.31
CA LEU A 264 -9.41 1.41 9.75
C LEU A 264 -9.46 1.58 11.27
N TYR A 265 -10.47 1.00 11.93
CA TYR A 265 -10.75 1.24 13.34
C TYR A 265 -10.46 0.03 14.21
N PHE A 266 -9.92 0.29 15.39
CA PHE A 266 -9.75 -0.73 16.41
C PHE A 266 -9.99 -0.19 17.81
N ARG A 267 -10.20 -1.12 18.76
CA ARG A 267 -10.34 -0.80 20.18
C ARG A 267 -8.95 -0.81 20.84
N PRO A 268 -8.38 0.34 21.26
CA PRO A 268 -7.08 0.39 21.90
C PRO A 268 -7.14 -0.27 23.29
N ALA A 269 -6.11 -1.03 23.69
CA ALA A 269 -6.14 -1.85 24.90
C ALA A 269 -6.44 -1.06 26.19
N TYR A 270 -5.78 0.09 26.39
CA TYR A 270 -5.92 0.88 27.63
C TYR A 270 -6.99 1.96 27.55
N PHE A 271 -7.10 2.64 26.40
CA PHE A 271 -8.06 3.74 26.23
C PHE A 271 -9.45 3.25 25.80
N GLY A 272 -9.53 2.05 25.21
CA GLY A 272 -10.75 1.48 24.66
C GLY A 272 -11.89 1.36 25.68
N PRO A 273 -11.65 0.84 26.90
CA PRO A 273 -12.67 0.81 27.96
C PRO A 273 -13.24 2.19 28.33
N ALA A 274 -12.48 3.26 28.12
CA ALA A 274 -12.92 4.64 28.37
C ALA A 274 -13.60 5.29 27.14
N GLY A 275 -13.96 4.51 26.10
CA GLY A 275 -14.65 4.99 24.91
C GLY A 275 -13.76 5.66 23.86
N TRP A 276 -12.44 5.41 23.89
CA TRP A 276 -11.54 5.91 22.85
C TRP A 276 -11.39 4.92 21.71
N ILE A 277 -11.31 5.40 20.48
CA ILE A 277 -11.08 4.59 19.29
C ILE A 277 -9.68 4.85 18.73
N GLY A 278 -9.05 3.81 18.19
CA GLY A 278 -7.83 3.93 17.40
C GLY A 278 -8.20 4.03 15.93
N ILE A 279 -7.68 5.05 15.25
CA ILE A 279 -7.80 5.25 13.80
C ILE A 279 -6.44 5.02 13.19
N ARG A 280 -6.31 4.02 12.32
CA ARG A 280 -5.04 3.69 11.67
C ARG A 280 -4.59 4.81 10.70
N LEU A 281 -3.30 5.13 10.77
CA LEU A 281 -2.63 6.14 9.94
C LEU A 281 -1.60 5.52 8.98
N ASP A 282 -1.27 4.25 9.19
CA ASP A 282 -0.33 3.45 8.42
C ASP A 282 -0.99 2.66 7.27
N THR A 283 -2.28 2.89 7.01
CA THR A 283 -2.98 2.30 5.86
C THR A 283 -2.51 2.88 4.52
N GLY A 284 -1.82 4.03 4.56
CA GLY A 284 -1.25 4.71 3.40
C GLY A 284 -2.21 5.65 2.67
N ASP A 285 -3.52 5.54 2.88
CA ASP A 285 -4.54 6.45 2.31
C ASP A 285 -5.25 7.22 3.44
N VAL A 286 -4.49 7.97 4.22
CA VAL A 286 -5.05 8.75 5.33
C VAL A 286 -5.89 9.91 4.80
N ASP A 287 -7.19 9.88 5.05
CA ASP A 287 -8.08 11.04 4.86
C ASP A 287 -7.83 12.05 5.99
N TRP A 288 -7.00 13.06 5.71
CA TRP A 288 -6.65 14.09 6.70
C TRP A 288 -7.82 15.00 7.08
N GLY A 289 -8.86 15.13 6.24
CA GLY A 289 -10.07 15.87 6.61
C GLY A 289 -10.86 15.11 7.68
N HIS A 290 -10.98 13.80 7.49
CA HIS A 290 -11.58 12.91 8.50
C HIS A 290 -10.79 12.88 9.82
N ILE A 291 -9.44 12.91 9.75
CA ILE A 291 -8.60 13.01 10.95
C ILE A 291 -8.82 14.34 11.68
N ASP A 292 -8.92 15.46 10.95
CA ASP A 292 -9.20 16.78 11.52
C ASP A 292 -10.56 16.84 12.23
N ASP A 293 -11.60 16.28 11.59
CA ASP A 293 -12.93 16.16 12.18
C ASP A 293 -12.91 15.38 13.50
N TRP A 294 -12.18 14.27 13.55
CA TRP A 294 -12.04 13.46 14.76
C TRP A 294 -11.25 14.15 15.88
N LEU A 295 -10.16 14.84 15.53
CA LEU A 295 -9.40 15.66 16.48
C LEU A 295 -10.29 16.74 17.09
N THR A 296 -11.04 17.46 16.24
CA THR A 296 -11.98 18.51 16.66
C THR A 296 -13.07 17.97 17.57
N ARG A 297 -13.69 16.84 17.20
CA ARG A 297 -14.78 16.22 17.97
C ARG A 297 -14.30 15.73 19.34
N SER A 298 -13.12 15.10 19.38
CA SER A 298 -12.51 14.65 20.63
C SER A 298 -12.04 15.80 21.53
N TRP A 299 -11.52 16.87 20.93
CA TRP A 299 -11.17 18.11 21.63
C TRP A 299 -12.41 18.75 22.24
N ARG A 300 -13.53 18.86 21.51
CA ARG A 300 -14.81 19.40 22.04
C ARG A 300 -15.32 18.60 23.25
N ALA A 301 -15.14 17.27 23.24
CA ALA A 301 -15.50 16.41 24.37
C ALA A 301 -14.59 16.61 25.60
N SER A 302 -13.43 17.26 25.43
CA SER A 302 -12.42 17.47 26.47
C SER A 302 -12.30 18.92 26.92
N ALA A 303 -12.72 19.86 26.07
CA ALA A 303 -12.62 21.28 26.29
C ALA A 303 -13.66 21.79 27.31
N PRO A 304 -13.31 22.79 28.14
CA PRO A 304 -14.27 23.53 28.94
C PRO A 304 -15.41 24.10 28.07
N ARG A 305 -16.64 24.16 28.60
CA ARG A 305 -17.84 24.61 27.86
C ARG A 305 -17.64 25.93 27.12
N ARG A 306 -16.91 26.88 27.72
CA ARG A 306 -16.61 28.20 27.12
C ARG A 306 -15.83 28.09 25.80
N LEU A 307 -14.87 27.17 25.73
CA LEU A 307 -14.07 26.93 24.53
C LEU A 307 -14.83 26.07 23.51
N ALA A 308 -15.55 25.06 23.99
CA ALA A 308 -16.30 24.15 23.12
C ALA A 308 -17.44 24.82 22.32
N SER A 309 -17.94 25.97 22.80
CA SER A 309 -19.01 26.74 22.14
C SER A 309 -18.55 27.73 21.08
N MET A 310 -17.24 27.91 20.90
CA MET A 310 -16.69 28.87 19.93
C MET A 310 -16.64 28.25 18.51
N PRO A 311 -16.94 29.02 17.46
CA PRO A 311 -16.74 28.58 16.08
C PRO A 311 -15.26 28.77 15.69
N PHE A 312 -14.66 27.73 15.14
CA PHE A 312 -13.35 27.70 14.51
C PHE A 312 -13.33 26.58 13.48
#